data_AF-A0A355XVU5-F1
#
_entry.id   AF-A0A355XVU5-F1
#
_cell.length_a   1.000
_cell.length_b   1.000
_cell.length_c   1.000
_cell.angle_alpha   90.00
_cell.angle_beta   90.00
_cell.angle_gamma   90.00
#
_symmetry.space_group_name_H-M   'P 1'
#
loop_
_entity.id
_entity.type
_entity.pdbx_description
1 polymer ?
#
loop_
_entity_poly.entity_id
_entity_poly.type
_entity_poly.pdbx_seq_one_letter_code
_entity_poly.pdbx_strand_id
1 'polypeptide(L)'
;MEKEFEDYWMKHRGSLLLAAPQTLQEEMRNASKLNTAGGWLLYAVPIIVMVAFINAKIVQGELLNFLIAMALGIAATLLSIWLKPYVTGKRRLSDIDADIKTYFYHIYQKRGLDALEEMRK
;
A
#
# COMPACT_ATOMS: atom_id res chain seq x y z
N MET A 1 5.99 -21.37 3.82
CA MET A 1 7.24 -20.76 4.29
C MET A 1 7.57 -21.34 5.65
N GLU A 2 8.84 -21.57 5.93
CA GLU A 2 9.29 -22.13 7.21
C GLU A 2 9.15 -21.11 8.33
N LYS A 3 8.82 -21.59 9.54
CA LYS A 3 8.51 -20.74 10.69
C LYS A 3 9.70 -19.85 11.09
N GLU A 4 10.91 -20.39 10.96
CA GLU A 4 12.17 -19.71 11.24
C GLU A 4 12.40 -18.51 10.32
N PHE A 5 12.17 -18.67 9.01
CA PHE A 5 12.24 -17.57 8.05
C PHE A 5 11.17 -16.50 8.31
N GLU A 6 9.95 -16.90 8.65
CA GLU A 6 8.87 -15.96 8.95
C GLU A 6 9.17 -15.10 10.19
N ASP A 7 9.69 -15.72 11.25
CA ASP A 7 10.09 -15.00 12.47
C ASP A 7 11.26 -14.04 12.19
N TYR A 8 12.24 -14.48 11.39
CA TYR A 8 13.36 -13.64 10.95
C TYR A 8 12.88 -12.47 10.07
N TRP A 9 12.01 -12.76 9.10
CA TRP A 9 11.41 -11.77 8.21
C TRP A 9 10.65 -10.71 9.01
N MET A 10 9.78 -11.11 9.93
CA MET A 10 9.02 -10.17 10.77
C MET A 10 9.94 -9.29 11.62
N LYS A 11 11.02 -9.85 12.16
CA LYS A 11 11.98 -9.13 13.00
C LYS A 11 12.86 -8.15 12.21
N HIS A 12 13.18 -8.45 10.96
CA HIS A 12 14.21 -7.74 10.18
C HIS A 12 13.72 -7.18 8.84
N ARG A 13 12.41 -7.18 8.59
CA ARG A 13 11.77 -6.69 7.36
C ARG A 13 12.29 -5.33 6.92
N GLY A 14 12.39 -4.37 7.83
CA GLY A 14 12.85 -3.01 7.51
C GLY A 14 14.24 -2.97 6.89
N SER A 15 15.20 -3.70 7.47
CA SER A 15 16.57 -3.78 6.96
C SER A 15 16.66 -4.62 5.69
N LEU A 16 15.87 -5.70 5.57
CA LEU A 16 15.82 -6.53 4.37
C LEU A 16 15.22 -5.81 3.17
N LEU A 17 14.21 -4.94 3.38
CA LEU A 17 13.68 -4.08 2.33
C LEU A 17 14.74 -3.08 1.82
N LEU A 18 15.63 -2.59 2.69
CA LEU A 18 16.76 -1.72 2.32
C LEU A 18 17.92 -2.47 1.67
N ALA A 19 18.05 -3.78 1.92
CA ALA A 19 19.00 -4.67 1.25
C ALA A 19 18.42 -5.28 -0.04
N ALA A 20 17.14 -5.05 -0.34
CA ALA A 20 16.50 -5.57 -1.55
C ALA A 20 17.17 -5.02 -2.84
N PRO A 21 17.11 -5.74 -3.96
CA PRO A 21 17.66 -5.27 -5.23
C PRO A 21 17.19 -3.87 -5.59
N GLN A 22 18.09 -3.03 -6.11
CA GLN A 22 17.78 -1.64 -6.46
C GLN A 22 16.56 -1.53 -7.37
N THR A 23 16.39 -2.45 -8.32
CA THR A 23 15.22 -2.52 -9.21
C THR A 23 13.89 -2.58 -8.45
N LEU A 24 13.80 -3.42 -7.41
CA LEU A 24 12.59 -3.57 -6.59
C LEU A 24 12.37 -2.36 -5.68
N GLN A 25 13.43 -1.75 -5.15
CA GLN A 25 13.33 -0.51 -4.38
C GLN A 25 12.84 0.67 -5.23
N GLU A 26 13.32 0.77 -6.47
CA GLU A 26 12.86 1.78 -7.41
C GLU A 26 11.40 1.57 -7.82
N GLU A 27 10.98 0.31 -8.02
CA GLU A 27 9.58 -0.03 -8.23
C GLU A 27 8.71 0.35 -7.03
N MET A 28 9.12 0.05 -5.80
CA MET A 28 8.39 0.48 -4.59
C MET A 28 8.29 2.00 -4.50
N ARG A 29 9.40 2.72 -4.76
CA ARG A 29 9.44 4.19 -4.74
C ARG A 29 8.52 4.78 -5.81
N ASN A 30 8.52 4.21 -7.01
CA ASN A 30 7.68 4.65 -8.12
C ASN A 30 6.21 4.29 -7.92
N ALA A 31 5.91 3.15 -7.28
CA ALA A 31 4.57 2.73 -6.89
C ALA A 31 3.98 3.63 -5.80
N SER A 32 4.81 4.08 -4.84
CA SER A 32 4.39 4.96 -3.75
C SER A 32 4.19 6.42 -4.17
N LYS A 33 4.86 6.90 -5.24
CA LYS A 33 4.73 8.29 -5.70
C LYS A 33 3.35 8.55 -6.31
N LEU A 34 2.70 9.62 -5.85
CA LEU A 34 1.53 10.26 -6.48
C LEU A 34 1.94 11.06 -7.73
N ASN A 35 2.72 10.46 -8.63
CA ASN A 35 3.20 11.09 -9.86
C ASN A 35 2.28 10.86 -11.07
N THR A 36 1.18 10.13 -10.89
CA THR A 36 0.22 9.82 -11.95
C THR A 36 -1.06 10.62 -11.73
N ALA A 37 -1.59 11.24 -12.80
CA ALA A 37 -2.85 11.98 -12.78
C ALA A 37 -4.00 11.16 -12.16
N GLY A 38 -4.05 9.85 -12.42
CA GLY A 38 -5.02 8.94 -11.80
C GLY A 38 -4.90 8.80 -10.27
N GLY A 39 -3.71 8.99 -9.71
CA GLY A 39 -3.49 8.98 -8.25
C GLY A 39 -4.04 10.23 -7.57
N TRP A 40 -3.89 11.39 -8.21
CA TRP A 40 -4.51 12.65 -7.78
C TRP A 40 -6.03 12.62 -7.91
N LEU A 41 -6.53 12.04 -9.00
CA LEU A 41 -7.97 11.92 -9.25
C LEU A 41 -8.65 11.05 -8.19
N LEU A 42 -8.06 9.89 -7.86
CA LEU A 42 -8.54 9.02 -6.78
C LEU A 42 -8.46 9.65 -5.39
N TYR A 43 -7.54 10.59 -5.16
CA TYR A 43 -7.48 11.32 -3.90
C TYR A 43 -8.56 12.42 -3.80
N ALA A 44 -8.93 13.01 -4.94
CA ALA A 44 -9.98 14.03 -5.00
C ALA A 44 -11.40 13.45 -4.86
N VAL A 45 -11.63 12.22 -5.33
CA VAL A 45 -12.96 11.58 -5.34
C VAL A 45 -13.65 11.56 -3.96
N PRO A 46 -13.01 11.13 -2.86
CA PRO A 46 -13.63 11.14 -1.53
C PRO A 46 -14.07 12.53 -1.09
N ILE A 47 -13.25 13.56 -1.38
CA ILE A 47 -13.55 14.95 -1.04
C ILE A 47 -14.76 15.44 -1.84
N ILE A 48 -14.81 15.16 -3.14
CA ILE A 48 -15.93 15.53 -4.02
C ILE A 48 -17.23 14.87 -3.53
N VAL A 49 -17.19 13.58 -3.18
CA VAL A 49 -18.36 12.84 -2.66
C VAL A 49 -18.87 13.45 -1.35
N MET A 50 -17.97 13.77 -0.42
CA MET A 50 -18.35 14.41 0.85
C MET A 50 -18.99 15.79 0.64
N VAL A 51 -18.36 16.63 -0.19
CA VAL A 51 -18.86 17.99 -0.48
C VAL A 51 -20.20 17.95 -1.20
N ALA A 52 -20.35 17.07 -2.20
CA ALA A 52 -21.60 16.88 -2.93
C ALA A 52 -22.73 16.42 -1.99
N PHE A 53 -22.44 15.47 -1.08
CA PHE A 53 -23.42 14.98 -0.11
C PHE A 53 -23.87 16.06 0.86
N ILE A 54 -22.92 16.81 1.45
CA ILE A 54 -23.24 17.90 2.39
C ILE A 54 -24.05 19.00 1.68
N ASN A 55 -23.68 19.37 0.46
CA ASN A 55 -24.38 20.39 -0.33
C ASN A 55 -25.77 19.97 -0.80
N ALA A 56 -26.04 18.66 -0.93
CA ALA A 56 -27.35 18.17 -1.31
C ALA A 56 -28.42 18.41 -0.23
N LYS A 57 -28.02 18.80 1.00
CA LYS A 57 -28.91 19.12 2.14
C LYS A 57 -29.99 18.05 2.40
N ILE A 58 -29.65 16.79 2.12
CA ILE A 58 -30.57 15.65 2.22
C ILE A 58 -30.97 15.40 3.68
N VAL A 59 -30.07 15.70 4.62
CA VAL A 59 -30.26 15.47 6.06
C VAL A 59 -30.26 16.81 6.80
N GLN A 60 -31.32 17.07 7.57
CA GLN A 60 -31.51 18.33 8.30
C GLN A 60 -30.64 18.45 9.56
N GLY A 61 -30.34 17.33 10.23
CA GLY A 61 -29.51 17.33 11.42
C GLY A 61 -28.03 17.50 11.05
N GLU A 62 -27.41 18.60 11.48
CA GLU A 62 -26.01 18.91 11.14
C GLU A 62 -25.04 17.83 11.60
N LEU A 63 -25.20 17.32 12.84
CA LEU A 63 -24.36 16.24 13.37
C LEU A 63 -24.53 14.94 12.58
N LEU A 64 -25.77 14.56 12.24
CA LEU A 64 -26.06 13.34 11.51
C LEU A 64 -25.58 13.43 10.05
N ASN A 65 -25.75 14.60 9.43
CA ASN A 65 -25.25 14.88 8.08
C ASN A 65 -23.72 14.77 8.04
N PHE A 66 -23.03 15.33 9.03
CA PHE A 66 -21.58 15.21 9.17
C PHE A 66 -21.13 13.76 9.34
N LEU A 67 -21.79 12.97 10.20
CA LEU A 67 -21.45 11.56 10.42
C LEU A 67 -21.64 10.72 9.14
N ILE A 68 -22.71 10.95 8.39
CA ILE A 68 -22.95 10.25 7.12
C ILE A 68 -21.93 10.67 6.06
N ALA A 69 -21.62 11.96 5.95
CA ALA A 69 -20.58 12.45 5.05
C ALA A 69 -19.22 11.81 5.37
N MET A 70 -18.86 11.72 6.64
CA MET A 70 -17.63 11.05 7.10
C MET A 70 -17.62 9.57 6.70
N ALA A 71 -18.72 8.85 6.92
CA ALA A 71 -18.84 7.45 6.52
C ALA A 71 -18.69 7.26 5.00
N LEU A 72 -19.31 8.13 4.20
CA LEU A 72 -19.17 8.14 2.75
C LEU A 72 -17.74 8.45 2.30
N GLY A 73 -17.06 9.39 2.96
CA GLY A 73 -15.65 9.70 2.71
C GLY A 73 -14.74 8.50 2.97
N ILE A 74 -14.95 7.78 4.07
CA ILE A 74 -14.22 6.54 4.38
C ILE A 74 -14.48 5.49 3.30
N ALA A 75 -15.75 5.23 2.95
CA ALA A 75 -16.11 4.25 1.93
C ALA A 75 -15.49 4.58 0.56
N ALA A 76 -15.58 5.85 0.13
CA ALA A 76 -14.99 6.32 -1.12
C ALA A 76 -13.45 6.20 -1.11
N THR A 77 -12.81 6.42 0.04
CA THR A 77 -11.36 6.26 0.19
C THR A 77 -10.95 4.79 0.05
N LEU A 78 -11.67 3.88 0.70
CA LEU A 78 -11.41 2.44 0.60
C LEU A 78 -11.59 1.95 -0.85
N LEU A 79 -12.64 2.38 -1.53
CA LEU A 79 -12.85 2.13 -2.95
C LEU A 79 -11.71 2.68 -3.81
N SER A 80 -11.24 3.88 -3.50
CA SER A 80 -10.15 4.52 -4.24
C SER A 80 -8.81 3.79 -4.08
N ILE A 81 -8.52 3.27 -2.88
CA ILE A 81 -7.35 2.42 -2.63
C ILE A 81 -7.44 1.12 -3.45
N TRP A 82 -8.64 0.53 -3.55
CA TRP A 82 -8.86 -0.71 -4.30
C TRP A 82 -8.77 -0.51 -5.81
N LEU A 83 -9.23 0.64 -6.32
CA LEU A 83 -9.20 1.02 -7.75
C LEU A 83 -7.84 1.56 -8.21
N LYS A 84 -7.01 2.05 -7.29
CA LYS A 84 -5.65 2.57 -7.56
C LYS A 84 -4.83 1.74 -8.55
N PRO A 85 -4.70 0.41 -8.43
CA PRO A 85 -3.97 -0.43 -9.39
C PRO A 85 -4.58 -0.42 -10.80
N TYR A 86 -5.91 -0.35 -10.92
CA TYR A 86 -6.63 -0.36 -12.21
C TYR A 86 -6.51 0.99 -12.94
N VAL A 87 -6.52 2.10 -12.20
CA VAL A 87 -6.50 3.45 -12.77
C VAL A 87 -5.07 3.92 -13.07
N THR A 88 -4.09 3.49 -12.28
CA THR A 88 -2.71 3.97 -12.43
C THR A 88 -1.80 3.00 -13.19
N GLY A 89 -2.24 1.75 -13.45
CA GLY A 89 -1.43 0.73 -14.11
C GLY A 89 -0.18 0.28 -13.32
N LYS A 90 -0.02 0.79 -12.09
CA LYS A 90 1.10 0.45 -11.20
C LYS A 90 0.79 -0.84 -10.45
N ARG A 91 1.75 -1.77 -10.37
CA ARG A 91 1.66 -2.97 -9.50
C ARG A 91 1.43 -2.53 -8.05
N ARG A 92 0.63 -3.29 -7.29
CA ARG A 92 0.33 -2.94 -5.91
C ARG A 92 1.61 -3.06 -5.08
N LEU A 93 1.78 -2.17 -4.11
CA LEU A 93 2.88 -2.24 -3.14
C LEU A 93 2.90 -3.59 -2.39
N SER A 94 1.73 -4.20 -2.18
CA SER A 94 1.59 -5.54 -1.60
C SER A 94 2.23 -6.63 -2.46
N ASP A 95 2.12 -6.49 -3.78
CA ASP A 95 2.61 -7.49 -4.73
C ASP A 95 4.14 -7.39 -4.82
N ILE A 96 4.67 -6.17 -4.76
CA ILE A 96 6.11 -5.91 -4.73
C ILE A 96 6.73 -6.41 -3.41
N ASP A 97 6.07 -6.21 -2.27
CA ASP A 97 6.50 -6.74 -0.98
C ASP A 97 6.48 -8.28 -0.96
N ALA A 98 5.48 -8.90 -1.58
CA ALA A 98 5.41 -10.35 -1.77
C ALA A 98 6.53 -10.88 -2.68
N ASP A 99 6.86 -10.16 -3.77
CA ASP A 99 7.97 -10.49 -4.67
C ASP A 99 9.32 -10.40 -3.91
N ILE A 100 9.52 -9.35 -3.09
CA ILE A 100 10.73 -9.22 -2.26
C ILE A 100 10.82 -10.33 -1.21
N LYS A 101 9.72 -10.66 -0.53
CA LYS A 101 9.69 -11.76 0.43
C LYS A 101 10.04 -13.09 -0.24
N THR A 102 9.52 -13.33 -1.44
CA THR A 102 9.80 -14.53 -2.23
C THR A 102 11.27 -14.60 -2.66
N TYR A 103 11.86 -13.46 -3.05
CA TYR A 103 13.29 -13.36 -3.37
C TYR A 103 14.18 -13.77 -2.18
N PHE A 104 13.93 -13.22 -0.98
CA PHE A 104 14.68 -13.59 0.22
C PHE A 104 14.40 -15.02 0.70
N TYR A 105 13.18 -15.52 0.48
CA TYR A 105 12.86 -16.92 0.78
C TYR A 105 13.65 -17.90 -0.10
N HIS A 106 13.85 -17.58 -1.39
CA HIS A 106 14.71 -18.39 -2.26
C HIS A 106 16.18 -18.36 -1.87
N ILE A 107 16.67 -17.23 -1.35
CA ILE A 107 18.04 -17.14 -0.82
C ILE A 107 18.18 -17.99 0.45
N TYR A 108 17.20 -17.90 1.36
CA TYR A 108 17.12 -18.71 2.56
C TYR A 108 17.14 -20.21 2.24
N GLN A 109 16.33 -20.66 1.27
CA GLN A 109 16.32 -22.08 0.87
C GLN A 109 17.66 -22.59 0.34
N LYS A 110 18.49 -21.72 -0.25
CA LYS A 110 19.78 -22.10 -0.84
C LYS A 110 20.95 -22.00 0.14
N ARG A 111 20.91 -21.08 1.10
CA ARG A 111 22.07 -20.72 1.92
C ARG A 111 21.78 -20.51 3.42
N GLY A 112 20.53 -20.71 3.86
CA GLY A 112 20.13 -20.52 5.26
C GLY A 112 20.07 -19.05 5.69
N LEU A 113 19.90 -18.83 7.01
CA LEU A 113 19.78 -17.48 7.61
C LEU A 113 21.07 -16.65 7.50
N ASP A 114 22.24 -17.29 7.51
CA ASP A 114 23.54 -16.61 7.50
C ASP A 114 23.70 -15.70 6.27
N ALA A 115 23.21 -16.15 5.11
CA ALA A 115 23.24 -15.37 3.88
C ALA A 115 22.32 -14.12 3.92
N LEU A 116 21.22 -14.18 4.67
CA LEU A 116 20.34 -13.03 4.87
C LEU A 116 21.01 -11.99 5.80
N GLU A 117 21.76 -12.47 6.79
CA GLU A 117 22.49 -11.61 7.72
C GLU A 117 23.70 -10.93 7.06
N GLU A 118 24.38 -11.60 6.12
CA GLU A 118 25.43 -11.00 5.29
C GLU A 118 24.90 -9.90 4.37
N MET A 119 23.75 -10.11 3.71
CA MET A 119 23.14 -9.09 2.84
C MET A 119 22.60 -7.87 3.60
N ARG A 120 22.36 -8.03 4.90
CA ARG A 120 21.87 -6.95 5.78
C ARG A 120 23.00 -6.03 6.25
N LYS A 121 24.24 -6.53 6.36
CA LYS A 121 25.41 -5.78 6.84
C LYS A 121 25.91 -4.79 5.79
#